data_AF-A0A8B9JCR1-F1
#
_entry.id   AF-A0A8B9JCR1-F1
#
_cell.length_a   1.000
_cell.length_b   1.000
_cell.length_c   1.000
_cell.angle_alpha   90.00
_cell.angle_beta   90.00
_cell.angle_gamma   90.00
#
_symmetry.space_group_name_H-M   'P 1'
#
loop_
_entity.id
_entity.type
_entity.pdbx_description
1 polymer ?
#
loop_
_entity_poly.entity_id
_entity_poly.type
_entity_poly.pdbx_seq_one_letter_code
_entity_poly.pdbx_strand_id
1 'polypeptide(L)'
;MEAVYTHGVWVAEALQTETRRYEDFWLFATHLGDPKAAFLLVFPLAFYLHRRSGVAVLWVSALSEWLNLVFKWILFGQRPYWWIGESQLFVKNTPKVEQFQSSCETGPGSPSGHAMVTGAVWWVVVSALASFLHSRTGSKVLAAIPYLFYTLLLVVVGLSRIFILAHFPHQVIGGTITGVILGVLLNRTVPESRHLRFFLCSSMALLFGALLMYAGLENLGIDLSWSISLAKRWCLKSEWVRLETAPFSSLNRDAGSLLGLGLAQYWKPGGWDLPWIPRTLCLALASMALFHISRFPLPTVPALLFYSLFFLKYTIVPQVVMVVVPGFVHLLTAKPKKD
;
A
#
# COMPACT_ATOMS: atom_id res chain seq x y z
N MET A 1 11.15 1.65 -26.47
CA MET A 1 11.09 2.00 -25.02
C MET A 1 11.48 3.46 -24.77
N GLU A 2 12.56 3.96 -25.35
CA GLU A 2 13.01 5.36 -25.16
C GLU A 2 11.93 6.40 -25.49
N ALA A 3 11.24 6.28 -26.64
CA ALA A 3 10.16 7.20 -27.00
C ALA A 3 9.04 7.28 -25.94
N VAL A 4 8.69 6.14 -25.32
CA VAL A 4 7.67 6.08 -24.25
C VAL A 4 8.15 6.80 -22.99
N TYR A 5 9.43 6.63 -22.64
CA TYR A 5 10.03 7.32 -21.50
C TYR A 5 10.19 8.82 -21.77
N THR A 6 10.66 9.21 -22.95
CA THR A 6 10.76 10.62 -23.37
C THR A 6 9.41 11.31 -23.29
N HIS A 7 8.37 10.72 -23.89
CA HIS A 7 7.01 11.27 -23.79
C HIS A 7 6.52 11.33 -22.35
N GLY A 8 6.83 10.31 -21.53
CA GLY A 8 6.48 10.29 -20.12
C GLY A 8 7.14 11.41 -19.31
N VAL A 9 8.39 11.80 -19.63
CA VAL A 9 9.06 12.96 -19.02
C VAL A 9 8.34 14.26 -19.40
N TRP A 10 8.02 14.46 -20.68
CA TRP A 10 7.31 15.66 -21.13
C TRP A 10 5.91 15.78 -20.51
N VAL A 11 5.20 14.66 -20.33
CA VAL A 11 3.92 14.64 -19.60
C VAL A 11 4.13 15.06 -18.14
N ALA A 12 5.20 14.62 -17.48
CA ALA A 12 5.49 15.02 -16.12
C ALA A 12 5.84 16.51 -16.02
N GLU A 13 6.63 17.05 -16.95
CA GLU A 13 6.94 18.49 -17.02
C GLU A 13 5.69 19.33 -17.26
N ALA A 14 4.84 18.95 -18.22
CA ALA A 14 3.59 19.63 -18.48
C ALA A 14 2.69 19.61 -17.22
N LEU A 15 2.58 18.45 -16.57
CA LEU A 15 1.78 18.33 -15.35
C LEU A 15 2.33 19.21 -14.21
N GLN A 16 3.64 19.22 -13.99
CA GLN A 16 4.26 20.08 -12.99
C GLN A 16 4.07 21.57 -13.31
N THR A 17 4.24 21.96 -14.58
CA THR A 17 4.13 23.37 -15.01
C THR A 17 2.71 23.90 -14.88
N GLU A 18 1.72 23.16 -15.39
CA GLU A 18 0.31 23.59 -15.42
C GLU A 18 -0.35 23.52 -14.03
N THR A 19 0.08 22.60 -13.17
CA THR A 19 -0.58 22.36 -11.87
C THR A 19 0.29 22.70 -10.67
N ARG A 20 1.38 23.47 -10.86
CA ARG A 20 2.35 23.84 -9.83
C ARG A 20 1.70 24.43 -8.57
N ARG A 21 0.65 25.24 -8.74
CA ARG A 21 -0.10 25.86 -7.64
C ARG A 21 -0.75 24.84 -6.69
N TYR A 22 -0.93 23.60 -7.13
CA TYR A 22 -1.56 22.51 -6.38
C TYR A 22 -0.53 21.46 -5.89
N GLU A 23 0.74 21.84 -5.72
CA GLU A 23 1.81 20.96 -5.23
C GLU A 23 1.41 20.18 -3.97
N ASP A 24 0.95 20.88 -2.92
CA ASP A 24 0.53 20.26 -1.66
C ASP A 24 -0.58 19.22 -1.85
N PHE A 25 -1.50 19.47 -2.78
CA PHE A 25 -2.56 18.52 -3.12
C PHE A 25 -1.98 17.26 -3.76
N TRP A 26 -1.02 17.37 -4.68
CA TRP A 26 -0.39 16.21 -5.31
C TRP A 26 0.47 15.42 -4.32
N LEU A 27 1.18 16.10 -3.43
CA LEU A 27 1.92 15.46 -2.35
C LEU A 27 0.96 14.74 -1.38
N PHE A 28 -0.16 15.36 -1.01
CA PHE A 28 -1.17 14.70 -0.21
C PHE A 28 -1.78 13.48 -0.92
N ALA A 29 -2.12 13.60 -2.21
CA ALA A 29 -2.63 12.50 -3.02
C ALA A 29 -1.65 11.32 -3.09
N THR A 30 -0.35 11.60 -3.20
CA THR A 30 0.67 10.54 -3.22
C THR A 30 0.75 9.83 -1.87
N HIS A 31 0.64 10.57 -0.77
CA HIS A 31 0.61 10.01 0.58
C HIS A 31 -0.65 9.17 0.83
N LEU A 32 -1.80 9.59 0.31
CA LEU A 32 -3.04 8.82 0.40
C LEU A 32 -2.97 7.49 -0.36
N GLY A 33 -2.24 7.46 -1.47
CA GLY A 33 -1.99 6.26 -2.28
C GLY A 33 -0.84 5.38 -1.77
N ASP A 34 -0.18 5.73 -0.66
CA ASP A 34 0.90 4.93 -0.07
C ASP A 34 0.33 3.58 0.40
N PRO A 35 0.91 2.43 0.01
CA PRO A 35 0.49 1.12 0.50
C PRO A 35 0.37 1.05 2.03
N LYS A 36 1.18 1.79 2.78
CA LYS A 36 1.07 1.88 4.26
C LYS A 36 -0.30 2.39 4.72
N ALA A 37 -0.93 3.29 3.97
CA ALA A 37 -2.25 3.82 4.28
C ALA A 37 -3.33 2.72 4.25
N ALA A 38 -3.16 1.68 3.42
CA ALA A 38 -4.08 0.55 3.40
C ALA A 38 -4.10 -0.20 4.74
N PHE A 39 -2.92 -0.44 5.33
CA PHE A 39 -2.77 -1.14 6.61
C PHE A 39 -3.12 -0.28 7.82
N LEU A 40 -2.80 1.02 7.78
CA LEU A 40 -2.88 1.89 8.95
C LEU A 40 -4.15 2.76 9.00
N LEU A 41 -4.76 3.07 7.85
CA LEU A 41 -5.94 3.95 7.75
C LEU A 41 -7.17 3.20 7.21
N VAL A 42 -7.04 2.53 6.06
CA VAL A 42 -8.18 1.87 5.40
C VAL A 42 -8.61 0.62 6.15
N PHE A 43 -7.68 -0.20 6.64
CA PHE A 43 -7.98 -1.42 7.38
C PHE A 43 -8.82 -1.16 8.66
N PRO A 44 -8.42 -0.28 9.59
CA PRO A 44 -9.23 0.00 10.78
C PRO A 44 -10.61 0.52 10.41
N LEU A 45 -10.69 1.47 9.48
CA LEU A 45 -11.96 2.03 9.01
C LEU A 45 -12.87 0.94 8.44
N ALA A 46 -12.36 0.13 7.51
CA ALA A 46 -13.10 -0.95 6.89
C ALA A 46 -13.53 -2.01 7.92
N PHE A 47 -12.67 -2.36 8.87
CA PHE A 47 -12.96 -3.37 9.89
C PHE A 47 -14.11 -2.95 10.81
N TYR A 48 -14.11 -1.72 11.32
CA TYR A 48 -15.15 -1.24 12.23
C TYR A 48 -16.48 -0.94 11.53
N LEU A 49 -16.45 -0.64 10.22
CA LEU A 49 -17.65 -0.57 9.40
C LEU A 49 -18.20 -1.97 9.08
N HIS A 50 -17.34 -2.86 8.60
CA HIS A 50 -17.70 -4.22 8.22
C HIS A 50 -16.49 -5.18 8.34
N ARG A 51 -16.57 -6.10 9.30
CA ARG A 51 -15.47 -7.02 9.67
C ARG A 51 -14.83 -7.72 8.46
N ARG A 52 -15.64 -8.30 7.57
CA ARG A 52 -15.16 -8.97 6.35
C ARG A 52 -14.34 -8.05 5.47
N SER A 53 -14.81 -6.80 5.30
CA SER A 53 -14.13 -5.81 4.47
C SER A 53 -12.78 -5.42 5.07
N GLY A 54 -12.68 -5.32 6.39
CA GLY A 54 -11.37 -5.14 7.06
C GLY A 54 -10.40 -6.30 6.81
N VAL A 55 -10.86 -7.54 6.97
CA VAL A 55 -10.04 -8.74 6.66
C VAL A 55 -9.62 -8.75 5.19
N ALA A 56 -10.54 -8.43 4.29
CA ALA A 56 -10.30 -8.34 2.86
C ALA A 56 -9.28 -7.26 2.51
N VAL A 57 -9.34 -6.08 3.13
CA VAL A 57 -8.36 -5.00 2.92
C VAL A 57 -6.94 -5.49 3.24
N LEU A 58 -6.69 -6.13 4.38
CA LEU A 58 -5.35 -6.63 4.70
C LEU A 58 -4.89 -7.74 3.74
N TRP A 59 -5.78 -8.69 3.44
CA TRP A 59 -5.49 -9.79 2.52
C TRP A 59 -5.11 -9.29 1.12
N VAL A 60 -5.93 -8.39 0.58
CA VAL A 60 -5.74 -7.81 -0.76
C VAL A 60 -4.52 -6.89 -0.79
N SER A 61 -4.29 -6.10 0.26
CA SER A 61 -3.09 -5.24 0.37
C SER A 61 -1.82 -6.07 0.33
N ALA A 62 -1.70 -7.07 1.22
CA ALA A 62 -0.48 -7.87 1.35
C ALA A 62 -0.15 -8.65 0.07
N LEU A 63 -1.16 -9.25 -0.58
CA LEU A 63 -0.92 -10.01 -1.81
C LEU A 63 -0.67 -9.11 -3.02
N SER A 64 -1.38 -7.98 -3.14
CA SER A 64 -1.15 -7.04 -4.25
C SER A 64 0.20 -6.34 -4.14
N GLU A 65 0.63 -5.99 -2.93
CA GLU A 65 1.95 -5.41 -2.70
C GLU A 65 3.08 -6.44 -2.94
N TRP A 66 2.92 -7.67 -2.48
CA TRP A 66 3.88 -8.74 -2.77
C TRP A 66 3.98 -9.05 -4.27
N LEU A 67 2.85 -9.11 -4.99
CA LEU A 67 2.87 -9.28 -6.45
C LEU A 67 3.49 -8.08 -7.16
N ASN A 68 3.27 -6.86 -6.66
CA ASN A 68 3.95 -5.66 -7.19
C ASN A 68 5.47 -5.79 -7.06
N LEU A 69 5.95 -6.27 -5.91
CA LEU A 69 7.36 -6.53 -5.66
C LEU A 69 7.94 -7.54 -6.67
N VAL A 70 7.25 -8.66 -6.87
CA VAL A 70 7.67 -9.69 -7.85
C VAL A 70 7.69 -9.11 -9.27
N PHE A 71 6.65 -8.40 -9.69
CA PHE A 71 6.62 -7.79 -11.02
C PHE A 71 7.71 -6.74 -11.21
N LYS A 72 8.04 -5.96 -10.17
CA LYS A 72 9.16 -5.01 -10.22
C LYS A 72 10.50 -5.70 -10.49
N TRP A 73 10.73 -6.84 -9.87
CA TRP A 73 11.93 -7.64 -10.13
C TRP A 73 11.93 -8.36 -11.47
N ILE A 74 10.79 -8.53 -12.14
CA ILE A 74 10.73 -9.17 -13.46
C ILE A 74 10.80 -8.12 -14.59
N LEU A 75 10.18 -6.96 -14.39
CA LEU A 75 9.99 -5.96 -15.45
C LEU A 75 11.10 -4.90 -15.54
N PHE A 76 11.99 -4.79 -14.54
CA PHE A 76 13.15 -3.88 -14.55
C PHE A 76 12.84 -2.44 -14.99
N GLY A 77 11.69 -1.90 -14.55
CA GLY A 77 11.24 -0.59 -15.00
C GLY A 77 12.13 0.57 -14.52
N GLN A 78 12.44 1.50 -15.42
CA GLN A 78 13.12 2.76 -15.09
C GLN A 78 12.17 3.74 -14.36
N ARG A 79 12.71 4.75 -13.67
CA ARG A 79 11.92 5.86 -13.11
C ARG A 79 12.30 7.18 -13.74
N PRO A 80 11.35 8.12 -13.90
CA PRO A 80 11.62 9.41 -14.52
C PRO A 80 12.81 10.16 -13.90
N TYR A 81 12.88 10.26 -12.57
CA TYR A 81 13.86 11.13 -11.90
C TYR A 81 15.32 10.73 -12.12
N TRP A 82 15.63 9.44 -12.30
CA TRP A 82 16.99 8.98 -12.63
C TRP A 82 17.19 8.79 -14.14
N TRP A 83 16.13 8.45 -14.88
CA TRP A 83 16.22 8.17 -16.31
C TRP A 83 16.53 9.42 -17.14
N ILE A 84 16.05 10.60 -16.69
CA ILE A 84 16.41 11.89 -17.31
C ILE A 84 17.94 12.07 -17.35
N GLY A 85 18.63 11.71 -16.26
CA GLY A 85 20.07 11.83 -16.15
C GLY A 85 20.84 10.71 -16.87
N GLU A 86 20.39 9.46 -16.74
CA GLU A 86 21.08 8.32 -17.36
C GLU A 86 20.93 8.27 -18.89
N SER A 87 19.81 8.73 -19.45
CA SER A 87 19.52 8.57 -20.89
C SER A 87 20.39 9.44 -21.81
N GLN A 88 21.02 10.51 -21.30
CA GLN A 88 21.76 11.51 -22.10
C GLN A 88 20.93 12.18 -23.23
N LEU A 89 19.61 11.99 -23.26
CA LEU A 89 18.73 12.52 -24.30
C LEU A 89 18.34 13.99 -24.08
N PHE A 90 18.51 14.51 -22.86
CA PHE A 90 18.03 15.83 -22.44
C PHE A 90 19.14 16.88 -22.27
N VAL A 91 20.31 16.66 -22.89
CA VAL A 91 21.47 17.57 -22.79
C VAL A 91 21.19 18.94 -23.42
N LYS A 92 20.45 18.97 -24.54
CA LYS A 92 20.11 20.22 -25.24
C LYS A 92 18.79 20.84 -24.76
N ASN A 93 17.81 20.00 -24.44
CA ASN A 93 16.48 20.40 -24.00
C ASN A 93 16.19 19.77 -22.64
N THR A 94 16.75 20.36 -21.59
CA THR A 94 16.59 19.83 -20.23
C THR A 94 15.17 20.11 -19.73
N PRO A 95 14.42 19.06 -19.29
CA PRO A 95 13.06 19.23 -18.80
C PRO A 95 13.07 20.00 -17.48
N LYS A 96 12.15 20.96 -17.33
CA LYS A 96 11.99 21.77 -16.12
C LYS A 96 11.14 21.02 -15.10
N VAL A 97 11.74 19.98 -14.51
CA VAL A 97 11.07 19.15 -13.51
C VAL A 97 11.79 19.20 -12.17
N GLU A 98 11.00 19.12 -11.10
CA GLU A 98 11.49 19.12 -9.72
C GLU A 98 11.29 17.76 -9.05
N GLN A 99 12.24 17.40 -8.18
CA GLN A 99 12.14 16.24 -7.30
C GLN A 99 11.60 16.64 -5.93
N PHE A 100 10.84 15.73 -5.32
CA PHE A 100 10.28 15.85 -3.99
C PHE A 100 10.83 14.73 -3.09
N GLN A 101 10.60 14.83 -1.78
CA GLN A 101 11.01 13.77 -0.84
C GLN A 101 10.42 12.39 -1.20
N SER A 102 9.21 12.35 -1.77
CA SER A 102 8.55 11.12 -2.23
C SER A 102 9.04 10.59 -3.58
N SER A 103 9.91 11.33 -4.30
CA SER A 103 10.46 10.93 -5.60
C SER A 103 11.47 9.79 -5.47
N CYS A 104 12.32 9.84 -4.43
CA CYS A 104 13.52 9.01 -4.30
C CYS A 104 13.26 7.59 -3.77
N GLU A 105 12.30 6.88 -4.38
CA GLU A 105 12.07 5.47 -4.10
C GLU A 105 13.14 4.58 -4.73
N THR A 106 13.62 3.57 -3.99
CA THR A 106 14.78 2.77 -4.40
C THR A 106 14.46 1.56 -5.27
N GLY A 107 13.22 1.09 -5.30
CA GLY A 107 12.83 -0.09 -6.09
C GLY A 107 12.56 0.24 -7.56
N PRO A 108 12.54 -0.77 -8.47
CA PRO A 108 12.19 -0.58 -9.87
C PRO A 108 10.81 0.10 -10.07
N GLY A 109 10.66 0.78 -11.22
CA GLY A 109 9.50 1.63 -11.51
C GLY A 109 8.26 0.91 -12.06
N SER A 110 8.36 -0.32 -12.58
CA SER A 110 7.23 -0.97 -13.27
C SER A 110 6.74 -2.23 -12.55
N PRO A 111 5.44 -2.37 -12.23
CA PRO A 111 4.38 -1.36 -12.32
C PRO A 111 4.35 -0.45 -11.07
N SER A 112 3.59 0.64 -11.14
CA SER A 112 3.41 1.57 -10.00
C SER A 112 2.73 0.88 -8.82
N GLY A 113 3.46 0.75 -7.70
CA GLY A 113 2.95 0.09 -6.49
C GLY A 113 1.82 0.87 -5.81
N HIS A 114 1.93 2.21 -5.78
CA HIS A 114 0.88 3.07 -5.22
C HIS A 114 -0.42 2.91 -6.01
N ALA A 115 -0.35 2.94 -7.34
CA ALA A 115 -1.52 2.76 -8.20
C ALA A 115 -2.12 1.34 -8.09
N MET A 116 -1.27 0.31 -8.07
CA MET A 116 -1.68 -1.08 -7.98
C MET A 116 -2.35 -1.43 -6.66
N VAL A 117 -1.75 -1.07 -5.53
CA VAL A 117 -2.33 -1.33 -4.20
C VAL A 117 -3.58 -0.48 -4.00
N THR A 118 -3.59 0.80 -4.41
CA THR A 118 -4.79 1.66 -4.35
C THR A 118 -5.95 1.03 -5.14
N GLY A 119 -5.70 0.57 -6.36
CA GLY A 119 -6.70 -0.14 -7.17
C GLY A 119 -7.23 -1.39 -6.48
N ALA A 120 -6.34 -2.23 -5.97
CA ALA A 120 -6.75 -3.48 -5.34
C ALA A 120 -7.56 -3.24 -4.05
N VAL A 121 -7.10 -2.35 -3.18
CA VAL A 121 -7.68 -2.11 -1.85
C VAL A 121 -8.99 -1.35 -1.96
N TRP A 122 -9.05 -0.28 -2.74
CA TRP A 122 -10.27 0.51 -2.85
C TRP A 122 -11.38 -0.22 -3.60
N TRP A 123 -11.06 -1.19 -4.45
CA TRP A 123 -12.07 -2.11 -4.98
C TRP A 123 -12.86 -2.83 -3.88
N VAL A 124 -12.19 -3.30 -2.82
CA VAL A 124 -12.85 -3.95 -1.67
C VAL A 124 -13.85 -3.01 -1.00
N VAL A 125 -13.41 -1.77 -0.73
CA VAL A 125 -14.23 -0.76 -0.05
C VAL A 125 -15.42 -0.35 -0.91
N VAL A 126 -15.16 -0.04 -2.19
CA VAL A 126 -16.15 0.50 -3.12
C VAL A 126 -17.19 -0.54 -3.50
N SER A 127 -16.77 -1.79 -3.75
CA SER A 127 -17.72 -2.88 -4.03
C SER A 127 -18.63 -3.16 -2.84
N ALA A 128 -18.09 -3.17 -1.61
CA ALA A 128 -18.89 -3.32 -0.40
C ALA A 128 -19.89 -2.17 -0.21
N LEU A 129 -19.45 -0.92 -0.41
CA LEU A 129 -20.31 0.26 -0.27
C LEU A 129 -21.39 0.30 -1.36
N ALA A 130 -21.04 -0.01 -2.60
CA ALA A 130 -21.99 -0.05 -3.71
C ALA A 130 -23.06 -1.13 -3.50
N SER A 131 -22.67 -2.34 -3.07
CA SER A 131 -23.61 -3.40 -2.72
C SER A 131 -24.53 -3.00 -1.57
N PHE A 132 -23.99 -2.34 -0.54
CA PHE A 132 -24.79 -1.81 0.57
C PHE A 132 -25.81 -0.77 0.09
N LEU A 133 -25.39 0.24 -0.67
CA LEU A 133 -26.28 1.28 -1.21
C LEU A 133 -27.37 0.68 -2.10
N HIS A 134 -27.02 -0.27 -2.97
CA HIS A 134 -27.99 -0.96 -3.82
C HIS A 134 -29.01 -1.73 -2.97
N SER A 135 -28.56 -2.50 -1.98
CA SER A 135 -29.45 -3.29 -1.12
C SER A 135 -30.43 -2.43 -0.30
N ARG A 136 -30.05 -1.20 0.05
CA ARG A 136 -30.86 -0.28 0.87
C ARG A 136 -31.82 0.57 0.05
N THR A 137 -31.47 0.90 -1.19
CA THR A 137 -32.21 1.88 -2.00
C THR A 137 -32.83 1.31 -3.27
N GLY A 138 -32.40 0.13 -3.71
CA GLY A 138 -32.75 -0.45 -5.02
C GLY A 138 -32.16 0.31 -6.23
N SER A 139 -31.55 1.48 -6.02
CA SER A 139 -31.09 2.36 -7.09
C SER A 139 -29.73 1.93 -7.63
N LYS A 140 -29.66 1.69 -8.95
CA LYS A 140 -28.38 1.45 -9.65
C LYS A 140 -27.53 2.71 -9.75
N VAL A 141 -28.16 3.89 -9.78
CA VAL A 141 -27.46 5.18 -9.84
C VAL A 141 -26.69 5.44 -8.56
N LEU A 142 -27.35 5.26 -7.40
CA LEU A 142 -26.68 5.42 -6.10
C LEU A 142 -25.56 4.39 -5.90
N ALA A 143 -25.74 3.17 -6.40
CA ALA A 143 -24.70 2.14 -6.37
C ALA A 143 -23.51 2.43 -7.30
N ALA A 144 -23.68 3.28 -8.33
CA ALA A 144 -22.61 3.69 -9.23
C ALA A 144 -21.72 4.81 -8.67
N ILE A 145 -22.25 5.64 -7.76
CA ILE A 145 -21.53 6.79 -7.17
C ILE A 145 -20.19 6.38 -6.53
N PRO A 146 -20.09 5.31 -5.71
CA PRO A 146 -18.80 4.86 -5.18
C PRO A 146 -17.77 4.52 -6.26
N TYR A 147 -18.19 3.94 -7.40
CA TYR A 147 -17.29 3.61 -8.51
C TYR A 147 -16.80 4.86 -9.26
N LEU A 148 -17.60 5.92 -9.30
CA LEU A 148 -17.15 7.21 -9.83
C LEU A 148 -16.04 7.81 -8.95
N PHE A 149 -16.25 7.84 -7.62
CA PHE A 149 -15.22 8.31 -6.68
C PHE A 149 -13.96 7.46 -6.72
N TYR A 150 -14.12 6.14 -6.84
CA TYR A 150 -13.01 5.21 -7.03
C TYR A 150 -12.19 5.54 -8.28
N THR A 151 -12.85 5.79 -9.41
CA THR A 151 -12.18 6.13 -10.66
C THR A 151 -11.43 7.46 -10.54
N LEU A 152 -12.05 8.47 -9.92
CA LEU A 152 -11.39 9.75 -9.63
C LEU A 152 -10.16 9.58 -8.74
N LEU A 153 -10.28 8.78 -7.67
CA LEU A 153 -9.17 8.48 -6.77
C LEU A 153 -7.98 7.84 -7.52
N LEU A 154 -8.24 6.87 -8.39
CA LEU A 154 -7.19 6.22 -9.19
C LEU A 154 -6.50 7.19 -10.13
N VAL A 155 -7.25 8.09 -10.76
CA VAL A 155 -6.70 9.15 -11.61
C VAL A 155 -5.85 10.11 -10.78
N VAL A 156 -6.35 10.58 -9.63
CA VAL A 156 -5.64 11.52 -8.76
C VAL A 156 -4.35 10.90 -8.21
N VAL A 157 -4.40 9.68 -7.67
CA VAL A 157 -3.20 8.97 -7.21
C VAL A 157 -2.25 8.74 -8.37
N GLY A 158 -2.74 8.28 -9.53
CA GLY A 158 -1.92 8.04 -10.71
C GLY A 158 -1.17 9.28 -11.20
N LEU A 159 -1.88 10.40 -11.36
CA LEU A 159 -1.29 11.68 -11.74
C LEU A 159 -0.30 12.18 -10.69
N SER A 160 -0.59 12.02 -9.39
CA SER A 160 0.34 12.40 -8.34
C SER A 160 1.70 11.68 -8.46
N ARG A 161 1.72 10.41 -8.90
CA ARG A 161 2.96 9.63 -9.10
C ARG A 161 3.79 10.11 -10.28
N ILE A 162 3.13 10.62 -11.31
CA ILE A 162 3.77 11.24 -12.48
C ILE A 162 4.31 12.62 -12.09
N PHE A 163 3.50 13.41 -11.38
CA PHE A 163 3.87 14.74 -10.88
C PHE A 163 5.16 14.69 -10.06
N ILE A 164 5.31 13.72 -9.16
CA ILE A 164 6.53 13.60 -8.34
C ILE A 164 7.69 12.86 -9.02
N LEU A 165 7.64 12.60 -10.33
CA LEU A 165 8.68 11.88 -11.09
C LEU A 165 8.99 10.46 -10.61
N ALA A 166 8.06 9.83 -9.86
CA ALA A 166 8.28 8.50 -9.32
C ALA A 166 7.93 7.40 -10.33
N HIS A 167 6.99 7.66 -11.25
CA HIS A 167 6.53 6.71 -12.25
C HIS A 167 6.20 7.36 -13.59
N PHE A 168 6.41 6.60 -14.68
CA PHE A 168 5.94 6.97 -16.00
C PHE A 168 4.44 6.66 -16.18
N PRO A 169 3.72 7.33 -17.13
CA PRO A 169 2.29 7.11 -17.34
C PRO A 169 1.90 5.63 -17.60
N HIS A 170 2.66 4.91 -18.43
CA HIS A 170 2.38 3.50 -18.72
C HIS A 170 2.53 2.59 -17.48
N GLN A 171 3.44 2.92 -16.55
CA GLN A 171 3.63 2.17 -15.30
C GLN A 171 2.47 2.40 -14.34
N VAL A 172 1.91 3.61 -14.33
CA VAL A 172 0.70 3.95 -13.58
C VAL A 172 -0.50 3.20 -14.17
N ILE A 173 -0.70 3.26 -15.48
CA ILE A 173 -1.79 2.55 -16.17
C ILE A 173 -1.70 1.04 -15.91
N GLY A 174 -0.53 0.45 -16.12
CA GLY A 174 -0.29 -0.97 -15.85
C GLY A 174 -0.57 -1.32 -14.38
N GLY A 175 -0.05 -0.52 -13.44
CA GLY A 175 -0.32 -0.69 -12.02
C GLY A 175 -1.81 -0.65 -11.69
N THR A 176 -2.54 0.36 -12.18
CA THR A 176 -3.98 0.51 -11.95
C THR A 176 -4.77 -0.68 -12.50
N ILE A 177 -4.52 -1.11 -13.74
CA ILE A 177 -5.22 -2.24 -14.36
C ILE A 177 -4.95 -3.52 -13.57
N THR A 178 -3.69 -3.82 -13.27
CA THR A 178 -3.33 -5.00 -12.47
C THR A 178 -3.96 -4.92 -11.07
N GLY A 179 -3.95 -3.75 -10.45
CA GLY A 179 -4.56 -3.50 -9.15
C GLY A 179 -6.05 -3.81 -9.13
N VAL A 180 -6.81 -3.28 -10.10
CA VAL A 180 -8.25 -3.56 -10.25
C VAL A 180 -8.51 -5.06 -10.41
N ILE A 181 -7.75 -5.73 -11.29
CA ILE A 181 -7.88 -7.18 -11.52
C ILE A 181 -7.63 -7.96 -10.22
N LEU A 182 -6.54 -7.65 -9.51
CA LEU A 182 -6.24 -8.30 -8.24
C LEU A 182 -7.30 -8.01 -7.18
N GLY A 183 -7.79 -6.77 -7.09
CA GLY A 183 -8.90 -6.41 -6.20
C GLY A 183 -10.14 -7.28 -6.47
N VAL A 184 -10.52 -7.46 -7.73
CA VAL A 184 -11.65 -8.31 -8.12
C VAL A 184 -11.43 -9.78 -7.74
N LEU A 185 -10.25 -10.33 -8.05
CA LEU A 185 -9.96 -11.75 -7.85
C LEU A 185 -9.78 -12.09 -6.37
N LEU A 186 -8.99 -11.31 -5.65
CA LEU A 186 -8.65 -11.56 -4.24
C LEU A 186 -9.81 -11.25 -3.29
N ASN A 187 -10.70 -10.32 -3.65
CA ASN A 187 -11.92 -10.06 -2.86
C ASN A 187 -12.91 -11.25 -2.89
N ARG A 188 -12.76 -12.18 -3.84
CA ARG A 188 -13.55 -13.43 -3.86
C ARG A 188 -12.98 -14.52 -2.95
N THR A 189 -11.70 -14.43 -2.59
CA THR A 189 -10.96 -15.46 -1.84
C THR A 189 -10.58 -15.04 -0.43
N VAL A 190 -11.33 -14.08 0.15
CA VAL A 190 -11.07 -13.54 1.48
C VAL A 190 -11.05 -14.67 2.53
N PRO A 191 -9.96 -14.84 3.29
CA PRO A 191 -9.79 -15.96 4.22
C PRO A 191 -10.50 -15.68 5.55
N GLU A 192 -11.82 -15.52 5.51
CA GLU A 192 -12.61 -15.39 6.74
C GLU A 192 -12.59 -16.69 7.53
N SER A 193 -12.34 -16.59 8.84
CA SER A 193 -12.41 -17.73 9.78
C SER A 193 -11.48 -18.89 9.43
N ARG A 194 -10.43 -18.66 8.64
CA ARG A 194 -9.39 -19.66 8.38
C ARG A 194 -8.54 -19.87 9.63
N HIS A 195 -8.06 -21.09 9.83
CA HIS A 195 -7.19 -21.42 10.96
C HIS A 195 -5.87 -20.64 10.90
N LEU A 196 -5.25 -20.38 12.07
CA LEU A 196 -3.95 -19.72 12.20
C LEU A 196 -2.86 -20.33 11.29
N ARG A 197 -2.87 -21.66 11.11
CA ARG A 197 -1.94 -22.36 10.22
C ARG A 197 -1.96 -21.84 8.78
N PHE A 198 -3.13 -21.46 8.27
CA PHE A 198 -3.26 -20.87 6.93
C PHE A 198 -2.46 -19.57 6.83
N PHE A 199 -2.67 -18.65 7.79
CA PHE A 199 -1.99 -17.35 7.81
C PHE A 199 -0.48 -17.47 8.06
N LEU A 200 -0.07 -18.40 8.93
CA LEU A 200 1.34 -18.74 9.12
C LEU A 200 1.97 -19.22 7.81
N CYS A 201 1.34 -20.19 7.14
CA CYS A 201 1.81 -20.69 5.86
C CYS A 201 1.83 -19.59 4.78
N SER A 202 0.81 -18.74 4.69
CA SER A 202 0.79 -17.60 3.76
C SER A 202 1.92 -16.61 4.06
N SER A 203 2.12 -16.21 5.32
CA SER A 203 3.21 -15.32 5.72
C SER A 203 4.58 -15.91 5.36
N MET A 204 4.80 -17.19 5.66
CA MET A 204 6.04 -17.88 5.29
C MET A 204 6.19 -17.98 3.77
N ALA A 205 5.13 -18.28 3.03
CA ALA A 205 5.15 -18.35 1.58
C ALA A 205 5.52 -17.00 0.94
N LEU A 206 5.03 -15.88 1.48
CA LEU A 206 5.44 -14.56 1.00
C LEU A 206 6.93 -14.33 1.25
N LEU A 207 7.42 -14.57 2.47
CA LEU A 207 8.83 -14.39 2.85
C LEU A 207 9.76 -15.26 2.02
N PHE A 208 9.58 -16.58 2.08
CA PHE A 208 10.44 -17.53 1.37
C PHE A 208 10.27 -17.41 -0.14
N GLY A 209 9.06 -17.18 -0.65
CA GLY A 209 8.83 -16.99 -2.08
C GLY A 209 9.60 -15.79 -2.64
N ALA A 210 9.57 -14.66 -1.93
CA ALA A 210 10.34 -13.48 -2.33
C ALA A 210 11.86 -13.70 -2.22
N LEU A 211 12.33 -14.35 -1.15
CA LEU A 211 13.75 -14.66 -0.97
C LEU A 211 14.27 -15.65 -2.03
N LEU A 212 13.50 -16.69 -2.35
CA LEU A 212 13.83 -17.65 -3.40
C LEU A 212 13.86 -16.98 -4.77
N MET A 213 12.91 -16.08 -5.06
CA MET A 213 12.91 -15.32 -6.31
C MET A 213 14.13 -14.40 -6.39
N TYR A 214 14.45 -13.68 -5.30
CA TYR A 214 15.62 -12.83 -5.21
C TYR A 214 16.90 -13.61 -5.50
N ALA A 215 17.12 -14.72 -4.78
CA ALA A 215 18.29 -15.56 -4.95
C ALA A 215 18.35 -16.21 -6.34
N GLY A 216 17.19 -16.61 -6.88
CA GLY A 216 17.08 -17.16 -8.23
C GLY A 216 17.50 -16.17 -9.31
N LEU A 217 17.03 -14.92 -9.24
CA LEU A 217 17.42 -13.87 -10.18
C LEU A 217 18.90 -13.51 -10.05
N GLU A 218 19.43 -13.40 -8.83
CA GLU A 218 20.84 -13.14 -8.59
C GLU A 218 21.74 -14.26 -9.17
N ASN A 219 21.35 -15.52 -8.99
CA ASN A 219 22.05 -16.67 -9.59
C ASN A 219 21.98 -16.69 -11.13
N LEU A 220 20.97 -16.05 -11.73
CA LEU A 220 20.88 -15.83 -13.18
C LEU A 220 21.72 -14.63 -13.66
N GLY A 221 22.49 -14.00 -12.76
CA GLY A 221 23.35 -12.85 -13.07
C GLY A 221 22.62 -11.52 -13.16
N ILE A 222 21.38 -11.46 -12.68
CA ILE A 222 20.58 -10.24 -12.70
C ILE A 222 20.89 -9.43 -11.44
N ASP A 223 21.53 -8.27 -11.62
CA ASP A 223 21.76 -7.32 -10.52
C ASP A 223 20.41 -6.73 -10.08
N LEU A 224 19.97 -7.03 -8.85
CA LEU A 224 18.76 -6.43 -8.25
C LEU A 224 19.05 -5.11 -7.51
N SER A 225 20.33 -4.82 -7.25
CA SER A 225 20.79 -3.61 -6.58
C SER A 225 20.93 -2.41 -7.52
N TRP A 226 20.88 -2.63 -8.85
CA TRP A 226 20.97 -1.59 -9.88
C TRP A 226 20.09 -0.36 -9.57
N SER A 227 18.84 -0.60 -9.20
CA SER A 227 17.85 0.45 -8.92
C SER A 227 18.19 1.25 -7.66
N ILE A 228 18.80 0.60 -6.66
CA ILE A 228 19.27 1.26 -5.44
C ILE A 228 20.46 2.17 -5.78
N SER A 229 21.38 1.69 -6.63
CA SER A 229 22.54 2.46 -7.08
C SER A 229 22.12 3.71 -7.87
N LEU A 230 21.15 3.57 -8.78
CA LEU A 230 20.57 4.72 -9.50
C LEU A 230 19.84 5.68 -8.57
N ALA A 231 19.05 5.17 -7.63
CA ALA A 231 18.36 6.01 -6.66
C ALA A 231 19.33 6.82 -5.80
N LYS A 232 20.43 6.22 -5.33
CA LYS A 232 21.48 6.93 -4.58
C LYS A 232 22.23 7.97 -5.40
N ARG A 233 22.44 7.72 -6.71
CA ARG A 233 23.14 8.63 -7.61
C ARG A 233 22.29 9.85 -8.00
N TRP A 234 21.02 9.65 -8.30
CA TRP A 234 20.17 10.66 -8.94
C TRP A 234 19.13 11.30 -8.02
N CYS A 235 19.02 10.83 -6.77
CA CYS A 235 18.19 11.52 -5.80
C CYS A 235 18.83 12.86 -5.41
N LEU A 236 18.04 13.94 -5.41
CA LEU A 236 18.52 15.28 -5.11
C LEU A 236 19.11 15.41 -3.70
N LYS A 237 18.53 14.71 -2.71
CA LYS A 237 19.06 14.67 -1.34
C LYS A 237 19.15 13.23 -0.83
N SER A 238 20.35 12.82 -0.38
CA SER A 238 20.59 11.46 0.11
C SER A 238 19.68 11.06 1.28
N GLU A 239 19.24 12.02 2.10
CA GLU A 239 18.30 11.82 3.21
C GLU A 239 16.89 11.39 2.78
N TRP A 240 16.51 11.63 1.52
CA TRP A 240 15.21 11.21 0.98
C TRP A 240 15.16 9.72 0.62
N VAL A 241 16.32 9.08 0.50
CA VAL A 241 16.44 7.63 0.26
C VAL A 241 16.18 6.89 1.58
N ARG A 242 14.94 6.44 1.77
CA ARG A 242 14.50 5.80 3.02
C ARG A 242 14.47 4.27 2.92
N LEU A 243 15.07 3.60 3.91
CA LEU A 243 15.00 2.14 4.10
C LEU A 243 13.57 1.60 4.12
N GLU A 244 12.61 2.36 4.65
CA GLU A 244 11.20 1.94 4.68
C GLU A 244 10.54 1.81 3.31
N THR A 245 11.12 2.43 2.28
CA THR A 245 10.66 2.32 0.88
C THR A 245 11.36 1.19 0.15
N ALA A 246 12.25 0.45 0.83
CA ALA A 246 12.96 -0.66 0.24
C ALA A 246 12.03 -1.86 0.01
N PRO A 247 12.30 -2.66 -1.04
CA PRO A 247 11.62 -3.92 -1.34
C PRO A 247 11.36 -4.83 -0.13
N PHE A 248 12.38 -5.04 0.70
CA PHE A 248 12.29 -5.91 1.87
C PHE A 248 11.41 -5.33 3.00
N SER A 249 11.24 -4.01 3.09
CA SER A 249 10.30 -3.43 4.04
C SER A 249 8.85 -3.75 3.66
N SER A 250 8.48 -3.63 2.38
CA SER A 250 7.15 -4.05 1.90
C SER A 250 6.91 -5.53 2.21
N LEU A 251 7.88 -6.40 1.89
CA LEU A 251 7.79 -7.83 2.19
C LEU A 251 7.51 -8.13 3.68
N ASN A 252 8.25 -7.49 4.59
CA ASN A 252 8.08 -7.69 6.03
C ASN A 252 6.76 -7.12 6.54
N ARG A 253 6.28 -6.00 5.98
CA ARG A 253 4.95 -5.47 6.26
C ARG A 253 3.85 -6.45 5.85
N ASP A 254 3.92 -6.98 4.63
CA ASP A 254 2.90 -7.86 4.07
C ASP A 254 2.80 -9.16 4.87
N ALA A 255 3.94 -9.82 5.04
CA ALA A 255 4.03 -11.07 5.80
C ALA A 255 3.63 -10.86 7.28
N GLY A 256 4.16 -9.80 7.91
CA GLY A 256 3.86 -9.45 9.29
C GLY A 256 2.38 -9.20 9.51
N SER A 257 1.74 -8.47 8.59
CA SER A 257 0.30 -8.17 8.65
C SER A 257 -0.57 -9.42 8.47
N LEU A 258 -0.19 -10.35 7.60
CA LEU A 258 -0.92 -11.63 7.45
C LEU A 258 -0.80 -12.51 8.69
N LEU A 259 0.39 -12.61 9.29
CA LEU A 259 0.57 -13.30 10.56
C LEU A 259 -0.26 -12.63 11.66
N GLY A 260 -0.21 -11.30 11.75
CA GLY A 260 -0.99 -10.52 12.69
C GLY A 260 -2.49 -10.75 12.52
N LEU A 261 -2.97 -10.80 11.28
CA LEU A 261 -4.38 -11.08 10.99
C LEU A 261 -4.79 -12.48 11.47
N GLY A 262 -3.96 -13.49 11.22
CA GLY A 262 -4.20 -14.87 11.69
C GLY A 262 -4.22 -14.98 13.21
N LEU A 263 -3.28 -14.35 13.90
CA LEU A 263 -3.24 -14.30 15.36
C LEU A 263 -4.49 -13.61 15.91
N ALA A 264 -4.91 -12.49 15.32
CA ALA A 264 -6.08 -11.75 15.79
C ALA A 264 -7.37 -12.58 15.65
N GLN A 265 -7.52 -13.29 14.53
CA GLN A 265 -8.63 -14.22 14.33
C GLN A 265 -8.55 -15.44 15.26
N TYR A 266 -7.35 -15.90 15.63
CA TYR A 266 -7.18 -16.99 16.60
C TYR A 266 -7.59 -16.57 18.01
N TRP A 267 -7.14 -15.40 18.48
CA TRP A 267 -7.47 -14.89 19.82
C TRP A 267 -8.95 -14.54 19.99
N LYS A 268 -9.57 -13.98 18.94
CA LYS A 268 -10.99 -13.59 18.97
C LYS A 268 -11.70 -13.91 17.64
N PRO A 269 -12.04 -15.18 17.37
CA PRO A 269 -12.64 -15.61 16.10
C PRO A 269 -14.03 -15.04 15.86
N GLY A 270 -14.79 -14.74 16.91
CA GLY A 270 -16.10 -14.06 16.81
C GLY A 270 -16.02 -12.55 16.66
N GLY A 271 -14.86 -11.93 16.91
CA GLY A 271 -14.78 -10.49 17.19
C GLY A 271 -15.44 -10.13 18.52
N TRP A 272 -15.60 -8.84 18.77
CA TRP A 272 -16.26 -8.32 19.96
C TRP A 272 -17.64 -7.78 19.60
N ASP A 273 -18.66 -8.20 20.35
CA ASP A 273 -20.01 -7.67 20.19
C ASP A 273 -20.07 -6.26 20.77
N LEU A 274 -20.03 -5.29 19.87
CA LEU A 274 -20.02 -3.87 20.17
C LEU A 274 -21.14 -3.13 19.42
N PRO A 275 -22.00 -2.36 20.12
CA PRO A 275 -22.92 -1.42 19.50
C PRO A 275 -22.19 -0.35 18.66
N TRP A 276 -22.92 0.41 17.84
CA TRP A 276 -22.33 1.40 16.92
C TRP A 276 -21.50 2.49 17.63
N ILE A 277 -21.95 3.04 18.76
CA ILE A 277 -21.23 4.10 19.49
C ILE A 277 -19.86 3.59 20.01
N PRO A 278 -19.77 2.43 20.68
CA PRO A 278 -18.48 1.82 21.01
C PRO A 278 -17.57 1.55 19.80
N ARG A 279 -18.11 1.28 18.60
CA ARG A 279 -17.28 1.07 17.39
C ARG A 279 -16.58 2.35 16.91
N THR A 280 -17.24 3.51 16.99
CA THR A 280 -16.60 4.79 16.61
C THR A 280 -15.49 5.16 17.60
N LEU A 281 -15.69 4.88 18.90
CA LEU A 281 -14.64 5.00 19.91
C LEU A 281 -13.47 4.05 19.62
N CYS A 282 -13.76 2.79 19.26
CA CYS A 282 -12.71 1.83 18.88
C CYS A 282 -11.90 2.30 17.66
N LEU A 283 -12.56 2.87 16.65
CA LEU A 283 -11.89 3.43 15.48
C LEU A 283 -10.97 4.59 15.89
N ALA A 284 -11.45 5.53 16.71
CA ALA A 284 -10.64 6.66 17.17
C ALA A 284 -9.41 6.20 17.98
N LEU A 285 -9.60 5.29 18.94
CA LEU A 285 -8.51 4.75 19.75
C LEU A 285 -7.52 3.92 18.93
N ALA A 286 -8.01 3.11 17.98
CA ALA A 286 -7.16 2.34 17.09
C ALA A 286 -6.35 3.25 16.17
N SER A 287 -6.96 4.27 15.55
CA SER A 287 -6.25 5.25 14.72
C SER A 287 -5.17 6.00 15.51
N MET A 288 -5.46 6.40 16.75
CA MET A 288 -4.47 7.02 17.63
C MET A 288 -3.30 6.06 17.95
N ALA A 289 -3.60 4.82 18.33
CA ALA A 289 -2.58 3.82 18.62
C ALA A 289 -1.71 3.53 17.38
N LEU A 290 -2.32 3.37 16.21
CA LEU A 290 -1.62 3.13 14.95
C LEU A 290 -0.80 4.34 14.51
N PHE A 291 -1.26 5.57 14.78
CA PHE A 291 -0.45 6.77 14.55
C PHE A 291 0.85 6.71 15.36
N HIS A 292 0.79 6.39 16.65
CA HIS A 292 1.99 6.25 17.49
C HIS A 292 2.88 5.07 17.07
N ILE A 293 2.29 3.92 16.74
CA ILE A 293 3.04 2.76 16.22
C ILE A 293 3.78 3.14 14.94
N SER A 294 3.11 3.84 14.01
CA SER A 294 3.71 4.22 12.73
C SER A 294 4.91 5.14 12.89
N ARG A 295 4.87 6.07 13.86
CA ARG A 295 5.94 7.04 14.15
C ARG A 295 7.04 6.50 15.05
N PHE A 296 6.87 5.33 15.64
CA PHE A 296 7.89 4.73 16.50
C PHE A 296 9.17 4.45 15.69
N PRO A 297 10.31 5.07 16.04
CA PRO A 297 11.56 4.90 15.31
C PRO A 297 12.14 3.51 15.55
N LEU A 298 12.68 2.90 14.50
CA LEU A 298 13.34 1.60 14.59
C LEU A 298 14.85 1.75 14.34
N PRO A 299 15.70 0.97 15.03
CA PRO A 299 17.13 0.95 14.75
C PRO A 299 17.37 0.50 13.31
N THR A 300 18.14 1.27 12.55
CA THR A 300 18.44 0.99 11.13
C THR A 300 19.65 0.06 10.94
N VAL A 301 20.45 -0.13 12.00
CA VAL A 301 21.64 -0.97 12.01
C VAL A 301 21.59 -1.89 13.24
N PRO A 302 21.81 -3.22 13.09
CA PRO A 302 22.00 -3.95 11.83
C PRO A 302 20.70 -4.10 11.03
N ALA A 303 20.80 -4.27 9.71
CA ALA A 303 19.63 -4.35 8.81
C ALA A 303 18.66 -5.48 9.17
N LEU A 304 19.18 -6.63 9.63
CA LEU A 304 18.35 -7.75 10.08
C LEU A 304 17.44 -7.34 11.24
N LEU A 305 17.97 -6.61 12.22
CA LEU A 305 17.19 -6.11 13.36
C LEU A 305 16.09 -5.15 12.89
N PHE A 306 16.41 -4.23 11.97
CA PHE A 306 15.43 -3.32 11.39
C PHE A 306 14.26 -4.09 10.76
N TYR A 307 14.53 -5.05 9.88
CA TYR A 307 13.49 -5.80 9.18
C TYR A 307 12.68 -6.70 10.12
N SER A 308 13.31 -7.35 11.11
CA SER A 308 12.61 -8.14 12.12
C SER A 308 11.68 -7.29 12.98
N LEU A 309 12.12 -6.10 13.42
CA LEU A 309 11.27 -5.18 14.16
C LEU A 309 10.17 -4.58 13.28
N PHE A 310 10.45 -4.34 12.00
CA PHE A 310 9.45 -3.87 11.04
C PHE A 310 8.36 -4.92 10.79
N PHE A 311 8.74 -6.19 10.66
CA PHE A 311 7.80 -7.31 10.62
C PHE A 311 6.90 -7.34 11.86
N LEU A 312 7.51 -7.30 13.05
CA LEU A 312 6.78 -7.30 14.32
C LEU A 312 5.84 -6.10 14.45
N LYS A 313 6.29 -4.90 14.06
CA LYS A 313 5.50 -3.67 14.04
C LYS A 313 4.20 -3.84 13.25
N TYR A 314 4.25 -4.49 12.10
CA TYR A 314 3.05 -4.77 11.29
C TYR A 314 2.25 -5.99 11.75
N THR A 315 2.88 -6.98 12.42
CA THR A 315 2.14 -8.04 13.13
C THR A 315 1.27 -7.49 14.25
N ILE A 316 1.69 -6.42 14.93
CA ILE A 316 0.93 -5.77 16.00
C ILE A 316 -0.30 -5.03 15.47
N VAL A 317 -0.28 -4.51 14.22
CA VAL A 317 -1.37 -3.69 13.66
C VAL A 317 -2.74 -4.38 13.74
N PRO A 318 -2.93 -5.63 13.24
CA PRO A 318 -4.22 -6.33 13.41
C PRO A 318 -4.56 -6.65 14.86
N GLN A 319 -3.56 -6.90 15.73
CA GLN A 319 -3.81 -7.17 17.16
C GLN A 319 -4.45 -5.97 17.85
N VAL A 320 -3.93 -4.78 17.58
CA VAL A 320 -4.45 -3.52 18.14
C VAL A 320 -5.88 -3.28 17.69
N VAL A 321 -6.14 -3.41 16.39
CA VAL A 321 -7.43 -3.10 15.78
C VAL A 321 -8.51 -4.13 16.10
N MET A 322 -8.17 -5.42 16.15
CA MET A 322 -9.18 -6.48 16.23
C MET A 322 -9.36 -7.04 17.65
N VAL A 323 -8.33 -6.95 18.49
CA VAL A 323 -8.31 -7.64 19.80
C VAL A 323 -8.20 -6.64 20.95
N VAL A 324 -7.11 -5.85 20.99
CA VAL A 324 -6.75 -5.02 22.16
C VAL A 324 -7.73 -3.86 22.33
N VAL A 325 -7.89 -3.01 21.31
CA VAL A 325 -8.77 -1.83 21.42
C VAL A 325 -10.23 -2.22 21.61
N PRO A 326 -10.81 -3.14 20.80
CA PRO A 326 -12.19 -3.55 21.01
C PRO A 326 -12.41 -4.26 22.35
N GLY A 327 -11.43 -5.05 22.83
CA GLY A 327 -11.50 -5.69 24.14
C GLY A 327 -11.48 -4.68 25.28
N PHE A 328 -10.62 -3.68 25.21
CA PHE A 328 -10.58 -2.58 26.18
C PHE A 328 -11.92 -1.81 26.21
N VAL A 329 -12.45 -1.42 25.05
CA VAL A 329 -13.73 -0.72 24.98
C VAL A 329 -14.89 -1.61 25.45
N HIS A 330 -14.87 -2.90 25.12
CA HIS A 330 -15.88 -3.85 25.60
C HIS A 330 -15.87 -3.94 27.12
N LEU A 331 -14.70 -4.03 27.76
CA LEU A 331 -14.57 -4.05 29.23
C LEU A 331 -15.07 -2.75 29.87
N LEU A 332 -14.80 -1.60 29.26
CA LEU A 332 -15.29 -0.29 29.75
C LEU A 332 -16.81 -0.09 29.58
N THR A 333 -17.40 -0.72 28.57
CA THR A 333 -18.82 -0.54 28.21
C THR A 333 -19.71 -1.71 28.66
N ALA A 334 -19.12 -2.75 29.25
CA ALA A 334 -19.84 -3.86 29.84
C ALA A 334 -20.74 -3.34 30.97
N LYS A 335 -22.06 -3.52 30.81
CA LYS A 335 -23.00 -3.24 31.90
C LYS A 335 -22.73 -4.23 33.04
N PRO A 336 -22.76 -3.78 34.31
CA PRO A 336 -22.70 -4.72 35.43
C PRO A 336 -23.86 -5.71 35.30
N LYS A 337 -23.57 -7.00 35.51
CA LYS A 337 -24.62 -8.01 35.64
C LYS A 337 -25.55 -7.54 36.77
N LYS A 338 -26.83 -7.36 36.45
CA LYS A 338 -27.87 -7.26 37.48
C LYS A 338 -28.03 -8.67 38.01
N ASP A 339 -27.57 -8.89 39.24
CA ASP A 339 -27.87 -10.10 40.02
C ASP A 339 -29.36 -10.11 40.41
#